data_AF-A0A9X1FV53-F1
#
_entry.id   AF-A0A9X1FV53-F1
#
_cell.length_a   1.000
_cell.length_b   1.000
_cell.length_c   1.000
_cell.angle_alpha   90.00
_cell.angle_beta   90.00
_cell.angle_gamma   90.00
#
_symmetry.space_group_name_H-M   'P 1'
#
loop_
_entity.id
_entity.type
_entity.pdbx_description
1 polymer ?
#
loop_
_entity_poly.entity_id
_entity_poly.type
_entity_poly.pdbx_seq_one_letter_code
_entity_poly.pdbx_strand_id
1 'polypeptide(L)'
;MNTPAHLLIGAAALGHKGDAALVWAAMVGALLPDLSLYLLAGGALYLFDIAPSIVFNELYFSTTWQIVFAIDNSIVLWGLLVGVAIWRRVPWAIALTGAALLHLLLDFPLHHDDGRAHFWPLTGWVFESPVSYWDRDHGAMWIAPLEAFVAVGAAMLLWKRQFGWRVLVPVGVLVMAELWVVRQWLFIFVDS
;
A
#
# COMPACT_ATOMS: atom_id res chain seq x y z
N MET A 1 -6.70 2.85 1.58
CA MET A 1 -5.42 2.28 1.12
C MET A 1 -5.46 2.00 -0.36
N ASN A 2 -4.44 2.41 -1.08
CA ASN A 2 -4.31 2.13 -2.50
C ASN A 2 -3.33 0.97 -2.79
N THR A 3 -3.56 -0.17 -2.16
CA THR A 3 -2.62 -1.31 -2.24
C THR A 3 -2.28 -1.73 -3.68
N PRO A 4 -3.22 -1.76 -4.66
CA PRO A 4 -2.90 -2.12 -6.04
C PRO A 4 -1.82 -1.24 -6.68
N ALA A 5 -1.91 0.09 -6.52
CA ALA A 5 -0.88 1.03 -6.97
C ALA A 5 0.49 0.69 -6.36
N HIS A 6 0.55 0.50 -5.05
CA HIS A 6 1.79 0.19 -4.34
C HIS A 6 2.43 -1.12 -4.79
N LEU A 7 1.63 -2.17 -5.05
CA LEU A 7 2.14 -3.44 -5.59
C LEU A 7 2.76 -3.26 -6.97
N LEU A 8 2.09 -2.50 -7.85
CA LEU A 8 2.60 -2.22 -9.20
C LEU A 8 3.88 -1.40 -9.15
N ILE A 9 3.90 -0.33 -8.36
CA ILE A 9 5.06 0.57 -8.21
C ILE A 9 6.24 -0.16 -7.58
N GLY A 10 6.01 -0.89 -6.48
CA GLY A 10 7.02 -1.69 -5.79
C GLY A 10 7.64 -2.75 -6.71
N ALA A 11 6.80 -3.52 -7.42
CA ALA A 11 7.26 -4.50 -8.40
C ALA A 11 8.09 -3.87 -9.53
N ALA A 12 7.68 -2.72 -10.04
CA ALA A 12 8.38 -2.01 -11.10
C ALA A 12 9.72 -1.43 -10.63
N ALA A 13 9.76 -0.86 -9.42
CA ALA A 13 10.95 -0.21 -8.88
C ALA A 13 12.00 -1.21 -8.37
N LEU A 14 11.56 -2.25 -7.65
CA LEU A 14 12.45 -3.17 -6.92
C LEU A 14 12.57 -4.56 -7.58
N GLY A 15 11.70 -4.88 -8.54
CA GLY A 15 11.83 -6.08 -9.36
C GLY A 15 12.92 -5.96 -10.43
N HIS A 16 13.46 -7.09 -10.90
CA HIS A 16 14.52 -7.13 -11.92
C HIS A 16 14.07 -7.89 -13.17
N LYS A 17 14.44 -7.41 -14.36
CA LYS A 17 14.10 -8.07 -15.63
C LYS A 17 14.69 -9.48 -15.66
N GLY A 18 13.88 -10.48 -15.99
CA GLY A 18 14.31 -11.87 -16.05
C GLY A 18 14.32 -12.59 -14.70
N ASP A 19 14.04 -11.89 -13.59
CA ASP A 19 13.93 -12.49 -12.26
C ASP A 19 12.52 -12.29 -11.69
N ALA A 20 11.65 -13.26 -11.97
CA ALA A 20 10.28 -13.24 -11.47
C ALA A 20 10.22 -13.37 -9.94
N ALA A 21 11.21 -13.99 -9.29
CA ALA A 21 11.22 -14.13 -7.84
C ALA A 21 11.41 -12.77 -7.16
N LEU A 22 12.26 -11.89 -7.71
CA LEU A 22 12.41 -10.52 -7.20
C LEU A 22 11.16 -9.67 -7.41
N VAL A 23 10.45 -9.85 -8.53
CA VAL A 23 9.16 -9.19 -8.75
C VAL A 23 8.14 -9.62 -7.71
N TRP A 24 8.02 -10.92 -7.45
CA TRP A 24 7.12 -11.43 -6.43
C TRP A 24 7.52 -11.01 -5.01
N ALA A 25 8.81 -11.01 -4.69
CA ALA A 25 9.30 -10.51 -3.41
C ALA A 25 8.89 -9.04 -3.20
N ALA A 26 9.03 -8.19 -4.23
CA ALA A 26 8.59 -6.81 -4.18
C ALA A 26 7.07 -6.66 -4.05
N MET A 27 6.27 -7.45 -4.78
CA MET A 27 4.80 -7.44 -4.63
C MET A 27 4.36 -7.84 -3.22
N VAL A 28 4.96 -8.90 -2.68
CA VAL A 28 4.70 -9.33 -1.29
C VAL A 28 5.11 -8.22 -0.33
N GLY A 29 6.28 -7.61 -0.52
CA GLY A 29 6.74 -6.48 0.27
C GLY A 29 5.77 -5.32 0.29
N ALA A 30 5.30 -4.89 -0.88
CA ALA A 30 4.34 -3.79 -1.00
C ALA A 30 2.94 -4.14 -0.45
N LEU A 31 2.60 -5.41 -0.23
CA LEU A 31 1.35 -5.84 0.40
C LEU A 31 1.43 -5.84 1.93
N LEU A 32 2.61 -6.11 2.49
CA LEU A 32 2.76 -6.37 3.93
C LEU A 32 2.31 -5.22 4.84
N PRO A 33 2.55 -3.94 4.52
CA PRO A 33 2.00 -2.81 5.28
C PRO A 33 0.47 -2.78 5.42
N ASP A 34 -0.26 -3.44 4.51
CA ASP A 34 -1.72 -3.38 4.44
C ASP A 34 -2.36 -4.68 4.86
N LEU A 35 -1.55 -5.73 4.99
CA LEU A 35 -2.03 -7.08 5.22
C LEU A 35 -2.88 -7.15 6.50
N SER A 36 -2.47 -6.47 7.56
CA SER A 36 -3.24 -6.47 8.80
C SER A 36 -4.61 -5.82 8.61
N LEU A 37 -4.70 -4.71 7.85
CA LEU A 37 -5.99 -4.06 7.57
C LEU A 37 -6.92 -5.02 6.84
N TYR A 38 -6.44 -5.71 5.81
CA TYR A 38 -7.25 -6.69 5.08
C TYR A 38 -7.72 -7.84 5.98
N LEU A 39 -6.85 -8.36 6.85
CA LEU A 39 -7.19 -9.45 7.76
C LEU A 39 -8.17 -8.99 8.85
N LEU A 40 -7.96 -7.82 9.45
CA LEU A 40 -8.79 -7.26 10.49
C LEU A 40 -10.16 -6.84 9.97
N ALA A 41 -10.21 -6.06 8.88
CA ALA A 41 -11.46 -5.64 8.26
C ALA A 41 -12.19 -6.82 7.64
N GLY A 42 -11.50 -7.70 6.91
CA GLY A 42 -12.09 -8.90 6.32
C GLY A 42 -12.62 -9.87 7.38
N GLY A 43 -11.87 -10.09 8.46
CA GLY A 43 -12.33 -10.87 9.61
C GLY A 43 -13.58 -10.27 10.26
N ALA A 44 -13.54 -8.98 10.57
CA ALA A 44 -14.67 -8.27 11.18
C ALA A 44 -15.94 -8.36 10.32
N LEU A 45 -15.82 -8.09 9.01
CA LEU A 45 -16.94 -8.07 8.08
C LEU A 45 -17.50 -9.46 7.78
N TYR A 46 -16.65 -10.45 7.50
CA TYR A 46 -17.10 -11.73 6.93
C TYR A 46 -17.12 -12.91 7.90
N LEU A 47 -16.32 -12.86 8.97
CA LEU A 47 -16.29 -13.94 9.96
C LEU A 47 -17.13 -13.59 11.20
N PHE A 48 -17.14 -12.31 11.58
CA PHE A 48 -17.84 -11.83 12.77
C PHE A 48 -19.11 -11.05 12.45
N ASP A 49 -19.43 -10.84 11.17
CA ASP A 49 -20.64 -10.14 10.69
C ASP A 49 -20.83 -8.75 11.33
N ILE A 50 -19.72 -8.04 11.54
CA ILE A 50 -19.72 -6.69 12.10
C ILE A 50 -20.07 -5.71 10.99
N ALA A 51 -21.04 -4.83 11.25
CA ALA A 51 -21.51 -3.85 10.29
C ALA A 51 -20.34 -2.96 9.78
N PRO A 52 -20.27 -2.66 8.46
CA PRO A 52 -19.19 -1.84 7.90
C PRO A 52 -19.00 -0.49 8.57
N SER A 53 -20.09 0.16 8.99
CA SER A 53 -20.01 1.44 9.72
C SER A 53 -19.26 1.31 11.04
N ILE A 54 -19.45 0.22 11.80
CA ILE A 54 -18.73 -0.03 13.05
C ILE A 54 -17.26 -0.35 12.74
N VAL A 55 -17.00 -1.14 11.69
CA VAL A 55 -15.63 -1.49 11.29
C VAL A 55 -14.82 -0.24 10.93
N PHE A 56 -15.36 0.61 10.06
CA PHE A 56 -14.60 1.74 9.50
C PHE A 56 -14.69 3.01 10.34
N ASN A 57 -15.75 3.22 11.14
CA ASN A 57 -15.88 4.43 11.97
C ASN A 57 -15.41 4.22 13.43
N GLU A 58 -15.31 2.97 13.90
CA GLU A 58 -14.94 2.68 15.29
C GLU A 58 -13.72 1.77 15.40
N LEU A 59 -13.79 0.55 14.86
CA LEU A 59 -12.71 -0.42 15.02
C LEU A 59 -11.42 0.03 14.34
N TYR A 60 -11.54 0.62 13.14
CA TYR A 60 -10.42 1.19 12.40
C TYR A 60 -9.63 2.21 13.21
N PHE A 61 -10.33 3.07 13.98
CA PHE A 61 -9.73 4.10 14.82
C PHE A 61 -9.47 3.64 16.27
N SER A 62 -9.76 2.38 16.60
CA SER A 62 -9.53 1.85 17.93
C SER A 62 -8.04 1.76 18.26
N THR A 63 -7.68 1.95 19.54
CA THR A 63 -6.29 1.86 20.00
C THR A 63 -5.64 0.54 19.61
N THR A 64 -6.38 -0.57 19.68
CA THR A 64 -5.87 -1.91 19.35
C THR A 64 -5.46 -2.01 17.88
N TRP A 65 -6.32 -1.58 16.96
CA TRP A 65 -6.01 -1.65 15.53
C TRP A 65 -4.92 -0.64 15.15
N GLN A 66 -4.98 0.56 15.72
CA GLN A 66 -3.96 1.58 15.51
C GLN A 66 -2.56 1.16 15.99
N ILE A 67 -2.44 0.34 17.06
CA ILE A 67 -1.15 -0.24 17.45
C ILE A 67 -0.65 -1.24 16.40
N VAL A 68 -1.54 -2.09 15.88
CA VAL A 68 -1.16 -3.04 14.80
C VAL A 68 -0.69 -2.25 13.58
N PHE A 69 -1.44 -1.22 13.18
CA PHE A 69 -1.12 -0.34 12.07
C PHE A 69 0.18 0.45 12.29
N ALA A 70 0.49 0.86 13.52
CA ALA A 70 1.74 1.52 13.83
C ALA A 70 2.96 0.60 13.62
N ILE A 71 2.81 -0.71 13.89
CA ILE A 71 3.90 -1.68 13.77
C ILE A 71 4.17 -2.01 12.30
N ASP A 72 3.16 -2.41 11.54
CA ASP A 72 3.32 -2.79 10.14
C ASP A 72 3.55 -1.58 9.20
N ASN A 73 3.20 -0.36 9.63
CA ASN A 73 3.49 0.89 8.91
C ASN A 73 4.66 1.69 9.48
N SER A 74 5.48 1.07 10.32
CA SER A 74 6.68 1.70 10.84
C SER A 74 7.77 1.82 9.76
N ILE A 75 8.01 3.06 9.31
CA ILE A 75 9.14 3.43 8.47
C ILE A 75 10.46 3.08 9.17
N VAL A 76 10.51 3.18 10.50
CA VAL A 76 11.70 2.85 11.30
C VAL A 76 12.02 1.36 11.20
N LEU A 77 11.03 0.49 11.40
CA LEU A 77 11.22 -0.96 11.33
C LEU A 77 11.55 -1.41 9.91
N TRP A 78 10.79 -0.97 8.91
CA TRP A 78 11.07 -1.31 7.51
C TRP A 78 12.40 -0.75 7.02
N GLY A 79 12.77 0.46 7.46
CA GLY A 79 14.08 1.07 7.24
C GLY A 79 15.23 0.23 7.81
N LEU A 80 15.08 -0.28 9.04
CA LEU A 80 16.05 -1.18 9.64
C LEU A 80 16.15 -2.50 8.86
N LEU A 81 15.01 -3.10 8.50
CA LEU A 81 14.95 -4.36 7.76
C LEU A 81 15.63 -4.25 6.39
N VAL A 82 15.38 -3.18 5.63
CA VAL A 82 16.06 -2.97 4.34
C VAL A 82 17.54 -2.68 4.55
N GLY A 83 17.92 -1.93 5.59
CA GLY A 83 19.33 -1.73 5.96
C GLY A 83 20.07 -3.03 6.22
N VAL A 84 19.45 -3.95 6.97
CA VAL A 84 20.01 -5.30 7.23
C VAL A 84 20.06 -6.12 5.94
N ALA A 85 19.01 -6.10 5.11
CA ALA A 85 18.97 -6.84 3.85
C ALA A 85 20.08 -6.38 2.87
N ILE A 86 20.33 -5.07 2.80
CA ILE A 86 21.42 -4.47 2.03
C ILE A 86 22.79 -4.88 2.61
N TRP A 87 22.97 -4.76 3.93
CA TRP A 87 24.22 -5.14 4.59
C TRP A 87 24.57 -6.62 4.35
N ARG A 88 23.57 -7.50 4.40
CA ARG A 88 23.72 -8.93 4.13
C ARG A 88 23.72 -9.29 2.64
N ARG A 89 23.47 -8.32 1.75
CA ARG A 89 23.41 -8.47 0.29
C ARG A 89 22.44 -9.57 -0.15
N VAL A 90 21.23 -9.60 0.43
CA VAL A 90 20.21 -10.62 0.13
C VAL A 90 19.18 -10.03 -0.84
N PRO A 91 19.23 -10.29 -2.16
CA PRO A 91 18.49 -9.52 -3.16
C PRO A 91 16.97 -9.59 -3.00
N TRP A 92 16.42 -10.77 -2.72
CA TRP A 92 14.98 -10.93 -2.52
C TRP A 92 14.49 -10.19 -1.27
N ALA A 93 15.31 -10.16 -0.21
CA ALA A 93 14.97 -9.45 1.02
C ALA A 93 15.00 -7.94 0.77
N ILE A 94 16.00 -7.44 0.03
CA ILE A 94 16.07 -6.03 -0.39
C ILE A 94 14.82 -5.65 -1.18
N ALA A 95 14.41 -6.49 -2.15
CA ALA A 95 13.21 -6.23 -2.94
C ALA A 95 11.95 -6.18 -2.08
N LEU A 96 11.79 -7.12 -1.15
CA LEU A 96 10.64 -7.20 -0.24
C LEU A 96 10.60 -6.02 0.73
N THR A 97 11.66 -5.81 1.51
CA THR A 97 11.68 -4.76 2.53
C THR A 97 11.75 -3.37 1.92
N GLY A 98 12.40 -3.25 0.76
CA GLY A 98 12.46 -2.00 0.00
C GLY A 98 11.12 -1.62 -0.60
N ALA A 99 10.35 -2.59 -1.11
CA ALA A 99 9.00 -2.33 -1.61
C ALA A 99 8.01 -1.99 -0.48
N ALA A 100 8.12 -2.66 0.68
CA ALA A 100 7.36 -2.29 1.87
C ALA A 100 7.70 -0.87 2.35
N LEU A 101 8.98 -0.50 2.40
CA LEU A 101 9.37 0.87 2.75
C LEU A 101 8.88 1.88 1.70
N LEU A 102 9.00 1.56 0.41
CA LEU A 102 8.51 2.42 -0.67
C LEU A 102 6.99 2.65 -0.56
N HIS A 103 6.23 1.61 -0.22
CA HIS A 103 4.80 1.74 0.08
C HIS A 103 4.57 2.84 1.12
N LEU A 104 5.22 2.72 2.28
CA LEU A 104 5.03 3.67 3.37
C LEU A 104 5.43 5.10 3.02
N LEU A 105 6.47 5.26 2.20
CA LEU A 105 6.90 6.59 1.74
C LEU A 105 5.91 7.22 0.75
N LEU A 106 5.15 6.42 0.01
CA LEU A 106 4.11 6.89 -0.89
C LEU A 106 2.82 7.21 -0.14
N ASP A 107 2.48 6.42 0.88
CA ASP A 107 1.31 6.65 1.74
C ASP A 107 1.51 7.83 2.69
N PHE A 108 2.72 8.02 3.24
CA PHE A 108 3.00 9.05 4.25
C PHE A 108 2.47 10.45 3.91
N PRO A 109 2.65 11.00 2.69
CA PRO A 109 2.13 12.31 2.34
C PRO A 109 0.67 12.31 1.86
N LEU A 110 -0.06 11.20 1.87
CA LEU A 110 -1.38 11.10 1.24
C LEU A 110 -2.50 10.66 2.18
N HIS A 111 -2.24 10.70 3.49
CA HIS A 111 -3.21 10.41 4.53
C HIS A 111 -3.52 11.66 5.36
N HIS A 112 -4.73 12.19 5.24
CA HIS A 112 -5.20 13.34 6.01
C HIS A 112 -5.69 12.90 7.41
N ASP A 113 -6.86 12.26 7.48
CA ASP A 113 -7.49 11.83 8.74
C ASP A 113 -7.17 10.38 9.15
N ASP A 114 -6.66 9.56 8.22
CA ASP A 114 -6.42 8.13 8.41
C ASP A 114 -4.92 7.77 8.45
N GLY A 115 -4.09 8.77 8.79
CA GLY A 115 -2.65 8.63 8.94
C GLY A 115 -2.25 7.65 10.05
N ARG A 116 -1.06 7.08 9.92
CA ARG A 116 -0.50 6.10 10.87
C ARG A 116 0.70 6.68 11.60
N ALA A 117 1.00 6.11 12.77
CA ALA A 117 2.20 6.47 13.54
C ALA A 117 3.46 5.87 12.89
N HIS A 118 3.84 6.38 11.72
CA HIS A 118 4.90 5.83 10.86
C HIS A 118 6.29 5.80 11.52
N PHE A 119 6.50 6.57 12.59
CA PHE A 119 7.78 6.62 13.32
C PHE A 119 7.78 5.80 14.61
N TRP A 120 6.74 4.99 14.86
CA TRP A 120 6.77 4.01 15.95
C TRP A 120 7.98 3.07 15.80
N PRO A 121 8.68 2.66 16.88
CA PRO A 121 8.40 2.92 18.29
C PRO A 121 9.05 4.21 18.83
N LEU A 122 9.64 5.05 17.98
CA LEU A 122 10.33 6.27 18.44
C LEU A 122 9.35 7.35 18.90
N THR A 123 8.21 7.47 18.21
CA THR A 123 7.13 8.40 18.56
C THR A 123 5.78 7.86 18.09
N GLY A 124 4.71 8.21 18.81
CA GLY A 124 3.32 7.98 18.41
C GLY A 124 2.74 9.11 17.55
N TRP A 125 3.58 10.04 17.09
CA TRP A 125 3.15 11.14 16.25
C TRP A 125 2.64 10.64 14.89
N VAL A 126 1.50 11.19 14.48
CA VAL A 126 0.85 10.94 13.20
C VAL A 126 0.98 12.20 12.36
N PHE A 127 1.41 12.05 11.10
CA PHE A 127 1.41 13.16 10.16
C PHE A 127 0.02 13.31 9.56
N GLU A 128 -0.60 14.45 9.82
CA GLU A 128 -1.86 14.86 9.20
C GLU A 128 -1.50 15.56 7.87
N SER A 129 -1.60 14.84 6.77
CA SER A 129 -1.20 15.39 5.47
C SER A 129 -2.20 16.43 4.97
N PRO A 130 -1.78 17.57 4.39
CA PRO A 130 -2.71 18.53 3.77
C PRO A 130 -3.41 17.99 2.51
N VAL A 131 -3.01 16.82 2.00
CA VAL A 131 -3.61 16.18 0.83
C VAL A 131 -3.93 14.71 1.11
N SER A 132 -4.94 14.20 0.41
CA SER A 132 -5.40 12.82 0.52
C SER A 132 -5.59 12.19 -0.86
N TYR A 133 -5.29 10.90 -0.99
CA TYR A 133 -5.61 10.14 -2.20
C TYR A 133 -7.08 9.74 -2.31
N TRP A 134 -7.84 9.76 -1.20
CA TRP A 134 -9.23 9.31 -1.18
C TRP A 134 -10.24 10.37 -0.75
N ASP A 135 -9.82 11.33 0.07
CA ASP A 135 -10.67 12.43 0.52
C ASP A 135 -10.67 13.59 -0.50
N ARG A 136 -11.86 13.89 -1.01
CA ARG A 136 -12.09 14.91 -2.04
C ARG A 136 -11.87 16.33 -1.52
N ASP A 137 -12.19 16.58 -0.25
CA ASP A 137 -11.98 17.89 0.37
C ASP A 137 -10.49 18.19 0.57
N HIS A 138 -9.66 17.14 0.54
CA HIS A 138 -8.21 17.19 0.61
C HIS A 138 -7.52 16.80 -0.72
N GLY A 139 -8.16 17.06 -1.86
CA GLY A 139 -7.48 17.02 -3.17
C GLY A 139 -7.44 15.67 -3.89
N ALA A 140 -8.19 14.66 -3.42
CA ALA A 140 -8.25 13.33 -4.08
C ALA A 140 -8.66 13.39 -5.56
N MET A 141 -9.40 14.41 -5.98
CA MET A 141 -9.76 14.64 -7.38
C MET A 141 -8.55 14.78 -8.32
N TRP A 142 -7.39 15.15 -7.78
CA TRP A 142 -6.12 15.26 -8.52
C TRP A 142 -5.14 14.15 -8.14
N ILE A 143 -5.08 13.81 -6.85
CA ILE A 143 -4.12 12.82 -6.33
C ILE A 143 -4.48 11.41 -6.80
N ALA A 144 -5.75 10.98 -6.73
CA ALA A 144 -6.12 9.61 -7.11
C ALA A 144 -5.85 9.33 -8.60
N PRO A 145 -6.21 10.22 -9.56
CA PRO A 145 -5.83 10.02 -10.96
C PRO A 145 -4.32 10.03 -11.20
N LEU A 146 -3.57 10.86 -10.48
CA LEU A 146 -2.11 10.89 -10.58
C LEU A 146 -1.50 9.57 -10.12
N GLU A 147 -1.98 9.04 -9.01
CA GLU A 147 -1.51 7.76 -8.47
C GLU A 147 -1.81 6.61 -9.44
N ALA A 148 -3.04 6.54 -9.97
CA ALA A 148 -3.39 5.57 -11.00
C ALA A 148 -2.53 5.71 -12.26
N PHE A 149 -2.22 6.94 -12.68
CA PHE A 149 -1.32 7.17 -13.82
C PHE A 149 0.08 6.61 -13.56
N VAL A 150 0.64 6.84 -12.37
CA VAL A 150 1.94 6.28 -11.97
C VAL A 150 1.88 4.74 -11.90
N ALA A 151 0.81 4.17 -11.34
CA ALA A 151 0.60 2.73 -11.25
C ALA A 151 0.48 2.06 -12.63
N VAL A 152 -0.27 2.68 -13.56
CA VAL A 152 -0.36 2.21 -14.95
C VAL A 152 1.00 2.32 -15.64
N GLY A 153 1.74 3.41 -15.42
CA GLY A 153 3.12 3.55 -15.91
C GLY A 153 4.04 2.43 -15.41
N ALA A 154 3.93 2.05 -14.13
CA ALA A 154 4.64 0.94 -13.54
C ALA A 154 4.25 -0.41 -14.19
N ALA A 155 2.96 -0.65 -14.42
CA ALA A 155 2.47 -1.81 -15.14
C ALA A 155 3.01 -1.87 -16.59
N MET A 156 3.05 -0.74 -17.29
CA MET A 156 3.64 -0.65 -18.63
C MET A 156 5.15 -0.95 -18.63
N LEU A 157 5.88 -0.54 -17.59
CA LEU A 157 7.29 -0.89 -17.43
C LEU A 157 7.47 -2.40 -17.22
N LEU A 158 6.63 -3.03 -16.39
CA LEU A 158 6.64 -4.48 -16.18
C LEU A 158 6.30 -5.24 -17.47
N TRP A 159 5.34 -4.74 -18.26
CA TRP A 159 5.03 -5.28 -19.59
C TRP A 159 6.23 -5.19 -20.55
N LYS A 160 6.89 -4.02 -20.61
CA LYS A 160 8.10 -3.81 -21.43
C LYS A 160 9.28 -4.70 -21.01
N ARG A 161 9.32 -5.18 -19.76
CA ARG A 161 10.33 -6.15 -19.30
C ARG A 161 10.11 -7.57 -19.82
N GLN A 162 9.01 -7.84 -20.53
CA GLN A 162 8.72 -9.11 -21.22
C GLN A 162 8.68 -10.33 -20.27
N PHE A 163 8.07 -10.17 -19.09
CA PHE A 163 7.84 -11.31 -18.20
C PHE A 163 6.80 -12.27 -18.76
N GLY A 164 6.79 -13.52 -18.28
CA GLY A 164 5.77 -14.50 -18.63
C GLY A 164 4.40 -14.21 -18.01
N TRP A 165 3.39 -14.95 -18.45
CA TRP A 165 1.99 -14.81 -18.00
C TRP A 165 1.82 -14.85 -16.48
N ARG A 166 2.67 -15.59 -15.76
CA ARG A 166 2.65 -15.67 -14.30
C ARG A 166 2.83 -14.33 -13.60
N VAL A 167 3.51 -13.38 -14.22
CA VAL A 167 3.66 -12.00 -13.70
C VAL A 167 2.65 -11.07 -14.36
N LEU A 168 2.47 -11.18 -15.68
CA LEU A 168 1.63 -10.24 -16.44
C LEU A 168 0.13 -10.36 -16.12
N VAL A 169 -0.38 -11.56 -15.80
CA VAL A 169 -1.78 -11.74 -15.40
C VAL A 169 -2.06 -11.03 -14.06
N PRO A 170 -1.29 -11.27 -12.97
CA PRO A 170 -1.43 -10.49 -11.74
C PRO A 170 -1.30 -8.98 -11.95
N VAL A 171 -0.34 -8.52 -12.77
CA VAL A 171 -0.20 -7.10 -13.12
C VAL A 171 -1.48 -6.56 -13.76
N GLY A 172 -2.06 -7.29 -14.71
CA GLY A 172 -3.33 -6.90 -15.34
C GLY A 172 -4.49 -6.83 -14.33
N VAL A 173 -4.59 -7.80 -13.41
CA VAL A 173 -5.59 -7.80 -12.34
C VAL A 173 -5.41 -6.59 -11.41
N LEU A 174 -4.16 -6.27 -11.04
CA LEU A 174 -3.85 -5.11 -10.20
C LEU A 174 -4.19 -3.78 -10.89
N VAL A 175 -3.97 -3.65 -12.19
CA VAL A 175 -4.41 -2.47 -12.95
C VAL A 175 -5.93 -2.33 -12.93
N MET A 176 -6.67 -3.42 -13.10
CA MET A 176 -8.13 -3.38 -13.02
C MET A 176 -8.61 -3.03 -11.61
N ALA A 177 -7.96 -3.57 -10.58
CA ALA A 177 -8.25 -3.24 -9.18
C ALA A 177 -7.96 -1.76 -8.88
N GLU A 178 -6.85 -1.22 -9.36
CA GLU A 178 -6.48 0.19 -9.22
C GLU A 178 -7.55 1.12 -9.82
N LEU A 179 -7.90 0.87 -11.09
CA LEU A 179 -8.91 1.66 -11.78
C LEU A 179 -10.29 1.55 -11.10
N TRP A 180 -10.59 0.38 -10.52
CA TRP A 180 -11.82 0.18 -9.74
C TRP A 180 -11.83 1.01 -8.46
N VAL A 181 -10.73 1.02 -7.71
CA VAL A 181 -10.56 1.77 -6.46
C VAL A 181 -10.67 3.27 -6.71
N VAL A 182 -9.92 3.80 -7.68
CA VAL A 182 -9.98 5.23 -8.05
C VAL A 182 -11.39 5.62 -8.50
N ARG A 183 -12.10 4.76 -9.24
CA ARG A 183 -13.51 4.99 -9.56
C ARG A 183 -14.39 5.10 -8.31
N GLN A 184 -14.17 4.28 -7.27
CA GLN A 184 -14.99 4.39 -6.05
C GLN A 184 -14.78 5.73 -5.35
N TRP A 185 -13.53 6.15 -5.17
CA TRP A 185 -13.21 7.42 -4.51
C TRP A 185 -13.75 8.63 -5.27
N LEU A 186 -13.64 8.64 -6.59
CA LEU A 186 -14.10 9.78 -7.38
C LEU A 186 -15.63 9.88 -7.50
N PHE A 187 -16.36 8.76 -7.45
CA PHE A 187 -17.78 8.74 -7.84
C PHE A 187 -18.76 8.21 -6.81
N ILE A 188 -18.31 7.53 -5.74
CA ILE A 188 -19.22 6.87 -4.78
C ILE A 188 -19.10 7.47 -3.38
N PHE A 189 -17.89 7.80 -2.92
CA PHE A 189 -17.68 8.46 -1.61
C PHE A 189 -17.87 9.99 -1.69
N VAL A 190 -18.89 10.45 -2.40
CA VAL A 190 -19.12 11.88 -2.70
C VAL A 190 -19.87 12.61 -1.58
N ASP A 191 -20.60 11.88 -0.73
CA ASP A 191 -21.59 12.46 0.19
C ASP A 191 -21.64 11.80 1.59
N SER A 192 -20.59 11.11 2.03
CA SER A 192 -20.55 10.41 3.33
C SER A 192 -19.87 11.22 4.42
#